data_AF-F7V4W9-F1
#
_entry.id   AF-F7V4W9-F1
#
_cell.length_a   1.000
_cell.length_b   1.000
_cell.length_c   1.000
_cell.angle_alpha   90.00
_cell.angle_beta   90.00
_cell.angle_gamma   90.00
#
_symmetry.space_group_name_H-M   'P 1'
#
loop_
_entity.id
_entity.type
_entity.pdbx_description
1 polymer ?
#
loop_
_entity_poly.entity_id
_entity_poly.type
_entity_poly.pdbx_seq_one_letter_code
_entity_poly.pdbx_strand_id
1 'polypeptide(L)'
;MADQIILSTAQMKDMLACLINATAFEGKWTKHYIRNDIEYKEFSSSDGTTKEIAMIEDSEREYVENGSFTGFVKPYKNIDYAFMPLLPKKKSVAFLNIALKKLDFTELYETRTQERVVVSLPEFKYSFDDDLTSPVLSISSNQQKGGSYDSRY
;
A
#
# COMPACT_ATOMS: atom_id res chain seq x y z
N MET A 1 -1.14 -8.68 13.91
CA MET A 1 -2.04 -9.64 14.57
C MET A 1 -3.14 -9.99 13.58
N ALA A 2 -2.88 -11.05 12.81
CA ALA A 2 -3.85 -11.67 11.91
C ALA A 2 -4.47 -12.83 12.71
N ASP A 3 -5.40 -12.49 13.61
CA ASP A 3 -5.72 -13.41 14.70
C ASP A 3 -6.79 -14.44 14.30
N GLN A 4 -7.46 -14.28 13.16
CA GLN A 4 -8.45 -15.24 12.65
C GLN A 4 -8.57 -15.20 11.12
N ILE A 5 -7.88 -16.12 10.43
CA ILE A 5 -8.31 -16.57 9.09
C ILE A 5 -9.22 -17.77 9.35
N ILE A 6 -10.51 -17.51 9.59
CA ILE A 6 -11.48 -18.59 9.85
C ILE A 6 -12.11 -19.02 8.54
N LEU A 7 -11.71 -20.18 8.05
CA LEU A 7 -12.63 -21.03 7.30
C LEU A 7 -13.49 -21.76 8.32
N SER A 8 -14.81 -21.55 8.27
CA SER A 8 -15.72 -22.29 9.15
C SER A 8 -15.71 -23.78 8.80
N THR A 9 -15.90 -24.65 9.79
CA THR A 9 -15.92 -26.12 9.61
C THR A 9 -16.96 -26.56 8.57
N ALA A 10 -18.01 -25.77 8.35
CA ALA A 10 -19.02 -26.00 7.31
C ALA A 10 -18.49 -25.73 5.89
N GLN A 11 -17.61 -24.75 5.70
CA GLN A 11 -17.01 -24.42 4.41
C GLN A 11 -15.95 -25.46 3.98
N MET A 12 -15.36 -26.18 4.94
CA MET A 12 -14.31 -27.17 4.68
C MET A 12 -14.83 -28.57 4.35
N LYS A 13 -16.11 -28.86 4.60
CA LYS A 13 -16.65 -30.24 4.60
C LYS A 13 -16.52 -30.96 3.25
N ASP A 14 -16.53 -30.21 2.14
CA ASP A 14 -16.38 -30.72 0.77
C ASP A 14 -15.17 -30.09 0.03
N MET A 15 -14.25 -29.46 0.76
CA MET A 15 -13.12 -28.73 0.17
C MET A 15 -11.97 -29.68 -0.16
N LEU A 16 -11.63 -29.79 -1.45
CA LEU A 16 -10.53 -30.67 -1.91
C LEU A 16 -9.13 -30.03 -1.73
N ALA A 17 -9.03 -28.70 -1.86
CA ALA A 17 -7.80 -27.95 -1.64
C ALA A 17 -8.10 -26.47 -1.32
N CYS A 18 -7.23 -25.84 -0.52
CA CYS A 18 -7.29 -24.42 -0.17
C CYS A 18 -5.88 -23.84 -0.12
N LEU A 19 -5.70 -22.60 -0.60
CA LEU A 19 -4.47 -21.83 -0.44
C LEU A 19 -4.75 -20.63 0.45
N ILE A 20 -4.11 -20.59 1.61
CA ILE A 20 -4.19 -19.49 2.57
C ILE A 20 -2.83 -18.80 2.61
N ASN A 21 -2.80 -17.48 2.40
CA ASN A 21 -1.62 -16.65 2.58
C ASN A 21 -1.90 -15.57 3.63
N ALA A 22 -1.00 -15.42 4.60
CA ALA A 22 -1.06 -14.37 5.61
C ALA A 22 0.28 -13.65 5.63
N THR A 23 0.28 -12.33 5.39
CA THR A 23 1.49 -11.51 5.47
C THR A 23 1.28 -10.46 6.55
N ALA A 24 2.20 -10.44 7.53
CA ALA A 24 2.26 -9.42 8.56
C ALA A 24 3.62 -8.72 8.50
N PHE A 25 3.61 -7.40 8.52
CA PHE A 25 4.83 -6.60 8.53
C PHE A 25 4.86 -5.70 9.75
N GLU A 26 5.95 -5.80 10.53
CA GLU A 26 6.26 -4.89 11.63
C GLU A 26 7.74 -4.52 11.53
N GLY A 27 8.02 -3.25 11.26
CA GLY A 27 9.38 -2.74 11.07
C GLY A 27 9.66 -1.56 12.00
N LYS A 28 10.88 -1.51 12.56
CA LYS A 28 11.36 -0.35 13.33
C LYS A 28 12.02 0.65 12.39
N TRP A 29 11.68 1.93 12.50
CA TRP A 29 12.36 2.99 11.74
C TRP A 29 13.86 3.07 12.08
N THR A 30 14.71 3.41 11.10
CA THR A 30 16.12 3.73 11.37
C THR A 30 16.26 4.92 12.30
N LYS A 31 15.49 5.98 12.01
CA LYS A 31 15.30 7.15 12.88
C LYS A 31 13.88 7.12 13.42
N HIS A 32 13.75 6.88 14.72
CA HIS A 32 12.46 6.94 15.41
C HIS A 32 11.89 8.36 15.41
N TYR A 33 10.58 8.46 15.25
CA TYR A 33 9.87 9.69 15.57
C TYR A 33 9.89 9.92 17.08
N ILE A 34 10.19 11.15 17.50
CA ILE A 34 10.15 11.53 18.91
C ILE A 34 8.70 11.95 19.21
N ARG A 35 8.05 11.31 20.18
CA ARG A 35 6.65 11.57 20.56
C ARG A 35 6.34 13.01 21.00
N ASN A 36 7.36 13.85 21.18
CA ASN A 36 7.18 15.22 21.63
C ASN A 36 6.64 16.15 20.53
N ASP A 37 6.61 15.68 19.27
CA ASP A 37 6.14 16.43 18.10
C ASP A 37 4.82 15.84 17.55
N ILE A 38 3.88 15.52 18.44
CA ILE A 38 2.52 15.10 18.06
C ILE A 38 1.61 16.32 18.03
N GLU A 39 1.03 16.61 16.88
CA GLU A 39 0.03 17.66 16.69
C GLU A 39 -1.31 17.07 16.25
N TYR A 40 -2.41 17.61 16.76
CA TYR A 40 -3.74 17.25 16.27
C TYR A 40 -4.07 18.06 15.02
N LYS A 41 -4.37 17.36 13.91
CA LYS A 41 -4.70 17.99 12.62
C LYS A 41 -5.92 17.34 12.00
N GLU A 42 -6.60 18.11 11.15
CA GLU A 42 -7.73 17.61 10.38
C GLU A 42 -7.28 16.63 9.29
N PHE A 43 -7.86 15.44 9.28
CA PHE A 43 -7.67 14.42 8.26
C PHE A 43 -8.95 14.22 7.46
N SER A 44 -8.84 14.32 6.13
CA SER A 44 -9.96 14.09 5.20
C SER A 44 -10.01 12.61 4.81
N SER A 45 -11.08 11.93 5.20
CA SER A 45 -11.37 10.54 4.82
C SER A 45 -11.90 10.45 3.38
N SER A 46 -11.83 9.25 2.79
CA SER A 46 -12.29 8.99 1.42
C SER A 46 -13.81 9.15 1.23
N ASP A 47 -14.58 9.02 2.31
CA ASP A 47 -16.03 9.25 2.36
C ASP A 47 -16.41 10.75 2.44
N GLY A 48 -15.41 11.64 2.43
CA GLY A 48 -15.60 13.09 2.52
C GLY A 48 -15.75 13.61 3.95
N THR A 49 -15.71 12.74 4.96
CA THR A 49 -15.71 13.18 6.36
C THR A 49 -14.35 13.71 6.78
N THR A 50 -14.34 14.63 7.75
CA THR A 50 -13.12 15.12 8.38
C THR A 50 -13.09 14.75 9.85
N LYS A 51 -11.90 14.37 10.34
CA LYS A 51 -11.67 14.05 11.75
C LYS A 51 -10.37 14.67 12.19
N GLU A 52 -10.34 15.19 13.41
CA GLU A 52 -9.10 15.61 14.04
C GLU A 52 -8.37 14.38 14.57
N ILE A 53 -7.14 14.15 14.12
CA ILE A 53 -6.32 13.00 14.50
C ILE A 53 -4.91 13.44 14.88
N ALA A 54 -4.25 12.64 15.72
CA ALA A 54 -2.86 12.82 16.06
C ALA A 54 -1.96 12.57 14.83
N MET A 55 -1.20 13.59 14.47
CA MET A 55 -0.17 13.57 13.43
C MET A 55 1.20 13.66 14.08
N ILE A 56 2.14 12.88 13.55
CA ILE A 56 3.55 12.98 13.89
C ILE A 56 4.20 13.95 12.92
N GLU A 57 4.85 14.99 13.44
CA GLU A 57 5.66 15.92 12.67
C GLU A 57 7.15 15.53 12.73
N ASP A 58 7.81 15.46 11.59
CA ASP A 58 9.28 15.32 11.53
C ASP A 58 9.81 15.91 10.22
N SER A 59 11.12 15.80 10.03
CA SER A 59 11.79 16.04 8.76
C SER A 59 12.49 14.79 8.23
N GLU A 60 12.25 14.53 6.96
CA GLU A 60 12.89 13.48 6.16
C GLU A 60 13.81 14.11 5.11
N ARG A 61 14.62 13.27 4.45
CA ARG A 61 15.70 13.74 3.56
C ARG A 61 15.57 13.32 2.11
N GLU A 62 14.62 12.44 1.82
CA GLU A 62 14.43 11.87 0.49
C GLU A 62 13.03 12.22 0.02
N TYR A 63 12.94 13.05 -1.02
CA TYR A 63 11.69 13.51 -1.62
C TYR A 63 11.40 12.77 -2.92
N VAL A 64 10.13 12.45 -3.16
CA VAL A 64 9.66 11.86 -4.41
C VAL A 64 8.48 12.66 -4.96
N GLU A 65 8.49 12.92 -6.26
CA GLU A 65 7.40 13.64 -6.92
C GLU A 65 7.27 13.20 -8.38
N ASN A 66 6.03 13.13 -8.85
CA ASN A 66 5.72 13.10 -10.27
C ASN A 66 4.47 13.94 -10.57
N GLY A 67 3.91 13.82 -11.77
CA GLY A 67 2.69 14.54 -12.15
C GLY A 67 1.46 14.25 -11.27
N SER A 68 1.45 13.13 -10.53
CA SER A 68 0.28 12.66 -9.78
C SER A 68 0.45 12.66 -8.25
N PHE A 69 1.68 12.43 -7.77
CA PHE A 69 1.97 12.22 -6.36
C PHE A 69 3.13 13.11 -5.88
N THR A 70 3.12 13.36 -4.58
CA THR A 70 4.24 13.86 -3.80
C THR A 70 4.44 12.92 -2.62
N GLY A 71 5.67 12.74 -2.16
CA GLY A 71 5.95 11.81 -1.08
C GLY A 71 7.36 11.94 -0.55
N PHE A 72 7.74 11.00 0.30
CA PHE A 72 9.09 10.90 0.83
C PHE A 72 9.49 9.43 0.99
N VAL A 73 10.76 9.18 1.30
CA VAL A 73 11.26 7.84 1.63
C VAL A 73 11.78 7.81 3.06
N LYS A 74 11.36 6.80 3.82
CA LYS A 74 11.82 6.55 5.19
C LYS A 74 12.32 5.10 5.35
N PRO A 75 13.62 4.87 5.55
CA PRO A 75 14.16 3.52 5.68
C PRO A 75 13.86 2.89 7.04
N TYR A 76 13.64 1.57 7.05
CA TYR A 76 13.59 0.77 8.27
C TYR A 76 15.00 0.39 8.75
N LYS A 77 15.16 0.17 10.05
CA LYS A 77 16.43 -0.14 10.70
C LYS A 77 16.91 -1.53 10.26
N ASN A 78 18.16 -1.62 9.83
CA ASN A 78 18.87 -2.87 9.53
C ASN A 78 18.20 -3.76 8.46
N ILE A 79 17.40 -3.19 7.56
CA ILE A 79 16.72 -3.96 6.51
C ILE A 79 16.73 -3.18 5.19
N ASP A 80 16.78 -3.88 4.05
CA ASP A 80 16.65 -3.36 2.68
C ASP A 80 15.23 -2.86 2.32
N TYR A 81 14.42 -2.47 3.30
CA TYR A 81 13.06 -1.96 3.08
C TYR A 81 12.97 -0.49 3.48
N ALA A 82 12.16 0.24 2.73
CA ALA A 82 11.77 1.61 3.05
C ALA A 82 10.26 1.78 2.92
N PHE A 83 9.72 2.68 3.73
CA PHE A 83 8.36 3.18 3.59
C PHE A 83 8.37 4.40 2.68
N MET A 84 7.58 4.35 1.61
CA MET A 84 7.43 5.44 0.65
C MET A 84 5.96 5.90 0.58
N PRO A 85 5.50 6.74 1.53
CA PRO A 85 4.14 7.26 1.49
C PRO A 85 3.97 8.21 0.30
N LEU A 86 2.93 7.96 -0.50
CA LEU A 86 2.56 8.77 -1.65
C LEU A 86 1.25 9.49 -1.39
N LEU A 87 1.30 10.82 -1.36
CA LEU A 87 0.14 11.69 -1.24
C LEU A 87 -0.32 12.11 -2.65
N PRO A 88 -1.56 11.78 -3.05
CA PRO A 88 -2.10 12.23 -4.34
C PRO A 88 -2.26 13.75 -4.37
N LYS A 89 -1.86 14.40 -5.46
CA LYS A 89 -2.01 15.85 -5.66
C LYS A 89 -3.47 16.31 -5.76
N LYS A 90 -4.42 15.38 -5.98
CA LYS A 90 -5.86 15.66 -6.02
C LYS A 90 -6.62 14.70 -5.12
N LYS A 91 -7.51 15.25 -4.30
CA LYS A 91 -8.43 14.51 -3.42
C LYS A 91 -9.62 13.97 -4.24
N SER A 92 -9.40 12.92 -5.03
CA SER A 92 -10.46 12.25 -5.81
C SER A 92 -10.15 10.78 -6.02
N VAL A 93 -11.13 9.91 -5.75
CA VAL A 93 -11.01 8.46 -5.98
C VAL A 93 -10.80 8.15 -7.47
N ALA A 94 -11.48 8.86 -8.37
CA ALA A 94 -11.30 8.68 -9.81
C ALA A 94 -9.88 9.07 -10.25
N PHE A 95 -9.35 10.18 -9.72
CA PHE A 95 -7.97 10.58 -9.95
C PHE A 95 -6.98 9.53 -9.43
N LEU A 96 -7.17 9.05 -8.20
CA LEU A 96 -6.32 8.04 -7.58
C LEU A 96 -6.27 6.76 -8.44
N ASN A 97 -7.42 6.28 -8.91
CA ASN A 97 -7.48 5.07 -9.74
C ASN A 97 -6.71 5.23 -11.07
N ILE A 98 -6.76 6.41 -11.69
CA ILE A 98 -6.01 6.69 -12.92
C ILE A 98 -4.51 6.82 -12.61
N ALA A 99 -4.18 7.52 -11.52
CA ALA A 99 -2.80 7.75 -11.10
C ALA A 99 -2.10 6.43 -10.73
N LEU A 100 -2.77 5.53 -9.99
CA LEU A 100 -2.25 4.21 -9.62
C LEU A 100 -1.98 3.33 -10.85
N LYS A 101 -2.83 3.37 -11.88
CA LYS A 101 -2.62 2.63 -13.12
C LYS A 101 -1.40 3.08 -13.91
N LYS A 102 -0.96 4.33 -13.72
CA LYS A 102 0.20 4.93 -14.40
C LYS A 102 1.44 4.98 -13.52
N LEU A 103 1.34 4.50 -12.28
CA LEU A 103 2.41 4.63 -11.30
C LEU A 103 3.52 3.63 -11.61
N ASP A 104 4.69 4.14 -11.97
CA ASP A 104 5.94 3.39 -11.99
C ASP A 104 6.70 3.69 -10.69
N PHE A 105 6.77 2.70 -9.80
CA PHE A 105 7.46 2.83 -8.51
C PHE A 105 8.97 2.92 -8.67
N THR A 106 9.54 2.26 -9.67
CA THR A 106 10.98 2.23 -9.89
C THR A 106 11.45 3.60 -10.39
N GLU A 107 10.78 4.12 -11.42
CA GLU A 107 11.09 5.46 -11.95
C GLU A 107 10.95 6.53 -10.86
N LEU A 108 9.84 6.50 -10.11
CA LEU A 108 9.59 7.46 -9.03
C LEU A 108 10.65 7.39 -7.93
N TYR A 109 11.11 6.19 -7.58
CA TYR A 109 12.14 6.01 -6.58
C TYR A 109 13.53 6.43 -7.08
N GLU A 110 13.89 6.08 -8.31
CA GLU A 110 15.21 6.42 -8.89
C GLU A 110 15.38 7.91 -9.15
N THR A 111 14.28 8.63 -9.41
CA THR A 111 14.27 10.09 -9.65
C THR A 111 14.17 10.92 -8.37
N ARG A 112 14.22 10.29 -7.19
CA ARG A 112 14.13 10.97 -5.89
C ARG A 112 15.26 11.98 -5.67
N THR A 113 14.96 13.03 -4.94
CA THR A 113 15.89 14.13 -4.62
C THR A 113 16.28 14.11 -3.14
N GLN A 114 17.49 14.59 -2.85
CA GLN A 114 17.98 14.77 -1.48
C GLN A 114 17.65 16.18 -1.01
N GLU A 115 16.56 16.34 -0.28
CA GLU A 115 16.11 17.63 0.23
C GLU A 115 15.36 17.50 1.55
N ARG A 116 15.26 18.61 2.29
CA ARG A 116 14.55 18.63 3.58
C ARG A 116 13.04 18.61 3.32
N VAL A 117 12.39 17.49 3.64
CA VAL A 117 10.93 17.34 3.57
C VAL A 117 10.36 17.46 4.96
N VAL A 118 9.45 18.40 5.19
CA VAL A 118 8.65 18.46 6.43
C VAL A 118 7.46 17.53 6.24
N VAL A 119 7.31 16.55 7.13
CA VAL A 119 6.30 15.50 7.02
C VAL A 119 5.34 15.56 8.19
N SER A 120 4.05 15.38 7.88
CA SER A 120 2.96 15.21 8.83
C SER A 120 2.31 13.86 8.54
N LEU A 121 2.49 12.89 9.42
CA LEU A 121 2.09 11.51 9.20
C LEU A 121 1.16 11.02 10.32
N PRO A 122 -0.05 10.51 10.00
CA PRO A 122 -0.90 9.92 11.01
C PRO A 122 -0.34 8.58 11.49
N GLU A 123 -0.49 8.27 12.77
CA GLU A 123 -0.32 6.90 13.25
C GLU A 123 -1.54 6.07 12.81
N PHE A 124 -1.30 4.96 12.10
CA PHE A 124 -2.39 4.09 11.65
C PHE A 124 -2.04 2.61 11.81
N LYS A 125 -3.10 1.80 11.94
CA LYS A 125 -3.06 0.34 11.91
C LYS A 125 -4.10 -0.14 10.91
N TYR A 126 -3.71 -1.09 10.07
CA TYR A 126 -4.58 -1.63 9.04
C TYR A 126 -4.50 -3.16 9.02
N SER A 127 -5.63 -3.80 8.73
CA SER A 127 -5.76 -5.24 8.52
C SER A 127 -6.71 -5.47 7.36
N PHE A 128 -6.35 -6.39 6.47
CA PHE A 128 -7.13 -6.73 5.28
C PHE A 128 -7.17 -8.25 5.11
N ASP A 129 -8.32 -8.73 4.65
CA ASP A 129 -8.61 -10.12 4.34
C ASP A 129 -9.52 -10.13 3.11
N ASP A 130 -9.31 -11.05 2.18
CA ASP A 130 -10.10 -11.17 0.95
C ASP A 130 -10.02 -12.58 0.36
N ASP A 131 -11.08 -12.97 -0.36
CA ASP A 131 -11.10 -14.21 -1.14
C ASP A 131 -10.53 -13.95 -2.54
N LEU A 132 -9.30 -14.42 -2.75
CA LEU A 132 -8.59 -14.23 -4.01
C LEU A 132 -9.01 -15.20 -5.13
N THR A 133 -9.98 -16.09 -4.91
CA THR A 133 -10.42 -17.06 -5.93
C THR A 133 -10.85 -16.38 -7.23
N SER A 134 -11.73 -15.38 -7.13
CA SER A 134 -12.21 -14.64 -8.31
C SER A 134 -11.10 -13.82 -8.99
N PRO A 135 -10.32 -12.98 -8.26
CA PRO A 135 -9.17 -12.27 -8.84
C PRO A 135 -8.18 -13.18 -9.58
N VAL A 136 -7.78 -14.31 -8.98
CA VAL A 136 -6.80 -15.24 -9.58
C VAL A 136 -7.36 -15.90 -10.84
N LEU A 137 -8.63 -16.32 -10.83
CA LEU A 137 -9.29 -16.88 -12.01
C LEU A 137 -9.40 -15.86 -13.16
N SER A 138 -9.63 -14.59 -12.85
CA SER A 138 -9.71 -13.54 -13.87
C SER A 138 -8.36 -13.32 -14.57
N ILE A 139 -7.25 -13.40 -13.83
CA ILE A 139 -5.90 -13.24 -14.37
C ILE A 139 -5.53 -14.45 -15.23
N SER A 140 -5.85 -15.67 -14.79
CA SER A 140 -5.56 -16.89 -15.56
C SER A 140 -6.39 -16.99 -16.86
N SER A 141 -7.64 -16.54 -16.83
CA SER A 141 -8.52 -16.52 -18.01
C SER A 141 -8.03 -15.54 -19.10
N ASN A 142 -7.33 -14.47 -18.73
CA ASN A 142 -6.75 -13.51 -19.67
C ASN A 142 -5.46 -14.03 -20.36
N GLN A 143 -4.78 -15.01 -19.78
CA GLN A 143 -3.57 -15.63 -20.37
C GLN A 143 -3.90 -16.62 -21.50
N GLN A 144 -5.11 -17.20 -21.53
CA GLN A 144 -5.49 -18.20 -22.53
C GLN A 144 -5.89 -17.62 -23.90
N LYS A 145 -6.02 -16.29 -24.05
CA LYS A 145 -6.39 -15.66 -25.33
C LYS A 145 -5.22 -15.41 -26.30
N GLY A 146 -4.01 -15.90 -26.00
CA GLY A 146 -2.81 -15.74 -26.84
C GLY A 146 -2.32 -16.97 -27.61
N GLY A 147 -2.94 -18.14 -27.44
CA GLY A 147 -2.50 -19.39 -28.07
C GLY A 147 -3.41 -19.85 -29.20
N SER A 148 -3.09 -19.49 -30.44
CA SER A 148 -3.59 -20.24 -31.60
C SER A 148 -2.91 -21.61 -31.58
N TYR A 149 -3.64 -22.66 -31.21
CA TYR A 149 -3.19 -24.02 -31.42
C TYR A 149 -3.11 -24.28 -32.94
N ASP A 150 -1.90 -24.30 -33.52
CA ASP A 150 -1.66 -24.88 -34.85
C ASP A 150 -1.82 -26.40 -34.70
N SER A 151 -2.98 -26.91 -35.08
CA SER A 151 -3.20 -28.35 -35.22
C SER A 151 -2.54 -28.82 -36.50
N ARG A 152 -1.26 -29.18 -36.41
CA ARG A 152 -0.63 -30.11 -37.34
C ARG A 152 0.01 -31.25 -36.59
N TYR A 153 -0.41 -32.44 -37.04
CA TYR A 153 -0.11 -33.81 -36.61
C TYR A 153 -1.02 -34.36 -35.50
#